data_AF-A0A2H6ESG1-F1
#
_entry.id   AF-A0A2H6ESG1-F1
#
_cell.length_a   1.000
_cell.length_b   1.000
_cell.length_c   1.000
_cell.angle_alpha   90.00
_cell.angle_beta   90.00
_cell.angle_gamma   90.00
#
_symmetry.space_group_name_H-M   'P 1'
#
loop_
_entity.id
_entity.type
_entity.pdbx_description
1 polymer ?
#
loop_
_entity_poly.entity_id
_entity_poly.type
_entity_poly.pdbx_seq_one_letter_code
_entity_poly.pdbx_strand_id
1 'polypeptide(L)' 'MTELRKRMTEDMKPHGFSKRTQETYLYAVSKLARHFNKYPDAVSNEELH' A
#
# COMPACT_ATOMS: atom_id res chain seq x y z
N MET A 1 7.77 5.92 2.08
CA MET A 1 6.65 5.99 1.10
C MET A 1 7.02 5.53 -0.31
N THR A 2 8.21 5.80 -0.85
CA THR A 2 8.53 5.48 -2.25
C THR A 2 8.84 4.01 -2.51
N GLU A 3 9.55 3.33 -1.59
CA GLU A 3 9.99 1.95 -1.83
C GLU A 3 8.82 0.95 -1.79
N LEU A 4 7.98 0.99 -0.75
CA LEU A 4 6.77 0.16 -0.68
C LEU A 4 5.83 0.39 -1.87
N ARG A 5 5.63 1.66 -2.27
CA ARG A 5 4.80 2.01 -3.42
C ARG A 5 5.33 1.43 -4.73
N LYS A 6 6.65 1.48 -4.94
CA LYS A 6 7.29 0.88 -6.13
C LYS A 6 7.08 -0.63 -6.13
N ARG A 7 7.39 -1.31 -5.02
CA ARG A 7 7.20 -2.77 -4.90
C ARG A 7 5.76 -3.19 -5.17
N MET A 8 4.79 -2.54 -4.52
CA MET A 8 3.37 -2.78 -4.77
C MET A 8 2.99 -2.60 -6.24
N THR A 9 3.56 -1.60 -6.93
CA THR A 9 3.25 -1.37 -8.35
C THR A 9 3.87 -2.46 -9.23
N GLU A 10 5.11 -2.87 -8.96
CA GLU A 10 5.78 -3.93 -9.71
C GLU A 10 5.10 -5.29 -9.48
N ASP A 11 4.70 -5.60 -8.25
CA ASP A 11 4.04 -6.87 -7.92
C ASP A 11 2.66 -6.98 -8.59
N MET A 12 1.96 -5.86 -8.79
CA MET A 12 0.64 -5.85 -9.44
C MET A 12 0.69 -6.03 -10.95
N LYS A 13 1.84 -5.78 -11.61
CA LYS A 13 1.99 -5.91 -13.06
C LYS A 13 1.87 -7.38 -13.53
N PRO A 14 2.60 -8.36 -12.96
CA PRO A 14 2.44 -9.78 -13.31
C PRO A 14 1.01 -10.31 -13.14
N HIS A 15 0.26 -9.76 -12.18
CA HIS A 15 -1.12 -10.16 -11.91
C HIS A 15 -2.15 -9.52 -12.86
N GLY A 16 -1.72 -8.66 -13.80
CA GLY A 16 -2.61 -8.05 -14.80
C GLY A 16 -3.62 -7.05 -14.20
N PHE A 17 -3.32 -6.46 -13.04
CA PHE A 17 -4.23 -5.50 -12.42
C PHE A 17 -4.37 -4.24 -13.25
N SER A 18 -5.61 -3.79 -13.42
CA SER A 18 -5.89 -2.52 -14.10
C SER A 18 -5.24 -1.35 -13.36
N LYS A 19 -4.93 -0.27 -14.10
CA LYS A 19 -4.39 0.96 -13.50
C LYS A 19 -5.26 1.48 -12.36
N ARG A 20 -6.59 1.42 -12.50
CA ARG A 20 -7.55 1.84 -11.47
C ARG A 20 -7.47 0.97 -10.22
N THR A 21 -7.27 -0.33 -10.39
CA THR A 21 -7.04 -1.27 -9.28
C THR A 21 -5.75 -0.93 -8.54
N GLN A 22 -4.66 -0.69 -9.28
CA GLN A 22 -3.36 -0.30 -8.70
C GLN A 22 -3.49 1.00 -7.89
N GLU A 23 -4.13 2.03 -8.45
CA GLU A 23 -4.37 3.30 -7.77
C GLU A 23 -5.21 3.14 -6.50
N THR A 24 -6.25 2.31 -6.55
CA THR A 24 -7.13 2.04 -5.41
C THR A 24 -6.36 1.38 -4.26
N TYR A 25 -5.49 0.42 -4.57
CA TYR A 25 -4.71 -0.30 -3.57
C TYR A 25 -3.65 0.60 -2.94
N LEU A 26 -2.96 1.41 -3.75
CA LEU A 26 -2.01 2.42 -3.27
C LEU A 26 -2.70 3.48 -2.38
N TYR A 27 -3.93 3.86 -2.73
CA TYR A 27 -4.73 4.77 -1.93
C TYR A 27 -5.11 4.17 -0.57
N ALA A 28 -5.50 2.89 -0.53
CA ALA A 28 -5.81 2.20 0.72
C ALA A 28 -4.61 2.17 1.69
N VAL A 29 -3.42 1.86 1.19
CA VAL A 29 -2.18 1.90 1.99
C VAL A 29 -1.84 3.31 2.47
N SER A 30 -2.10 4.33 1.64
CA SER A 30 -1.93 5.73 2.03
C SER A 30 -2.91 6.12 3.14
N LYS A 31 -4.14 5.61 3.11
CA LYS A 31 -5.14 5.82 4.17
C LYS A 31 -4.73 5.14 5.47
N LEU A 32 -4.18 3.91 5.39
CA LEU A 32 -3.63 3.18 6.54
C LEU A 32 -2.53 3.99 7.24
N ALA A 33 -1.55 4.47 6.48
CA ALA A 33 -0.46 5.28 7.02
C ALA A 33 -0.97 6.56 7.73
N ARG A 34 -1.99 7.20 7.16
CA ARG A 34 -2.63 8.37 7.77
C ARG A 34 -3.39 8.04 9.05
N HIS A 35 -4.01 6.86 9.13
CA HIS A 35 -4.75 6.43 10.32
C HIS A 35 -3.82 6.19 11.50
N PHE A 36 -2.71 5.49 11.28
CA PHE A 36 -1.72 5.19 12.32
C PHE A 36 -0.67 6.30 12.53
N ASN A 37 -0.69 7.34 11.68
CA ASN A 37 0.34 8.39 11.61
C ASN A 37 1.77 7.82 11.55
N LYS A 38 1.92 6.70 10.82
CA LYS A 38 3.15 5.92 10.68
C LYS A 38 3.39 5.60 9.21
N TYR A 39 4.63 5.29 8.87
CA TYR A 39 4.89 4.73 7.56
C TYR A 39 4.19 3.36 7.44
N PRO A 40 3.62 3.01 6.28
CA PRO A 40 2.83 1.78 6.15
C PRO A 40 3.65 0.51 6.39
N ASP A 41 4.97 0.57 6.17
CA ASP A 41 5.96 -0.46 6.49
C ASP A 41 6.32 -0.54 7.99
N ALA A 42 5.88 0.41 8.79
CA ALA A 42 6.09 0.47 10.23
C ALA A 42 4.80 0.18 11.05
N VAL A 43 3.69 -0.14 10.39
CA VAL A 43 2.44 -0.58 11.05
C VAL A 43 2.59 -2.04 11.44
N SER A 44 2.47 -2.36 12.72
CA SER A 44 2.57 -3.75 13.20
C SER A 44 1.24 -4.51 13.03
N ASN A 45 1.30 -5.84 13.00
CA ASN A 45 0.08 -6.67 12.94
C ASN A 45 -0.82 -6.48 14.18
N GLU A 46 -0.24 -6.18 15.34
CA GLU A 46 -0.98 -5.92 16.57
C GLU A 46 -1.81 -4.63 16.49
N GLU A 47 -1.34 -3.63 15.74
CA GLU A 47 -2.08 -2.39 15.48
C GLU A 47 -3.23 -2.58 14.48
N LEU A 48 -3.23 -3.68 13.71
CA LEU A 48 -4.25 -4.01 12.71
C LEU A 48 -5.43 -4.83 13.26
N HIS A 49 -5.38 -5.23 14.55
CA HIS A 49 -6.39 -6.06 15.21
C HIS A 49 -7.60 -5.27 15.72
#